data_AF-A0A293MV17-F1
#
_entry.id   AF-A0A293MV17-F1
#
_cell.length_a   1.000
_cell.length_b   1.000
_cell.length_c   1.000
_cell.angle_alpha   90.00
_cell.angle_beta   90.00
_cell.angle_gamma   90.00
#
_symmetry.space_group_name_H-M   'P 1'
#
loop_
_entity.id
_entity.type
_entity.pdbx_description
1 polymer ?
#
loop_
_entity_poly.entity_id
_entity_poly.type
_entity_poly.pdbx_seq_one_letter_code
_entity_poly.pdbx_strand_id
1 'polypeptide(L)'
;MMKLVAVLALLVHLSLVTFSVVDARRLRIPLTRFFSARRQLIENGTPREPFLKRPVNVTSPSPAPVPLTNYLDVEYYGVIGLGTPPQLFRVVFDTGSSNLWVPSSKCPASVSACAIHRKYDSSKSSTYRADGRSFSVRV
;
A
#
# COMPACT_ATOMS: atom_id res chain seq x y z
N MET A 1 29.42 -54.95 1.47
CA MET A 1 29.71 -53.88 0.48
C MET A 1 28.46 -53.34 -0.20
N MET A 2 27.59 -54.17 -0.79
CA MET A 2 26.38 -53.73 -1.52
C MET A 2 25.37 -52.91 -0.68
N LYS A 3 25.17 -53.25 0.61
CA LYS A 3 24.24 -52.52 1.49
C LYS A 3 24.66 -51.07 1.74
N LEU A 4 25.97 -50.79 1.80
CA LEU A 4 26.50 -49.45 2.04
C LEU A 4 26.34 -48.54 0.81
N VAL A 5 26.57 -49.10 -0.38
CA VAL A 5 26.38 -48.39 -1.66
C VAL A 5 24.92 -47.98 -1.86
N ALA A 6 23.96 -48.85 -1.51
CA ALA A 6 22.54 -48.54 -1.59
C ALA A 6 22.11 -47.40 -0.65
N VAL A 7 22.65 -47.38 0.59
CA VAL A 7 22.36 -46.32 1.56
C VAL A 7 22.94 -44.98 1.09
N LEU A 8 24.18 -44.96 0.59
CA LEU A 8 24.79 -43.74 0.02
C LEU A 8 24.02 -43.23 -1.19
N ALA A 9 23.60 -44.11 -2.11
CA ALA A 9 22.79 -43.72 -3.27
C ALA A 9 21.43 -43.13 -2.87
N LEU A 10 20.78 -43.69 -1.85
CA LEU A 10 19.52 -43.18 -1.33
C LEU A 10 19.69 -41.80 -0.66
N LEU A 11 20.75 -41.62 0.13
CA LEU A 11 21.06 -40.33 0.77
C LEU A 11 21.40 -39.25 -0.27
N VAL A 12 22.15 -39.60 -1.32
CA VAL A 12 22.46 -38.70 -2.43
C VAL A 12 21.19 -38.33 -3.19
N HIS A 13 20.32 -39.30 -3.52
CA HIS A 13 19.03 -39.01 -4.16
C HIS A 13 18.13 -38.13 -3.29
N LEU A 14 18.03 -38.42 -1.99
CA LEU A 14 17.24 -37.61 -1.06
C LEU A 14 17.75 -36.17 -0.98
N SER A 15 19.08 -35.97 -0.96
CA SER A 15 19.69 -34.65 -0.96
C SER A 15 19.45 -33.86 -2.27
N LEU A 16 19.57 -34.50 -3.45
CA LEU A 16 19.26 -33.89 -4.75
C LEU A 16 17.78 -33.49 -4.86
N VAL A 17 16.87 -34.33 -4.37
CA VAL A 17 15.43 -34.03 -4.35
C VAL A 17 15.18 -32.80 -3.48
N THR A 18 15.77 -32.70 -2.28
CA THR A 18 15.56 -31.52 -1.41
C THR A 18 16.10 -30.21 -2.00
N PHE A 19 17.21 -30.25 -2.75
CA PHE A 19 17.77 -29.06 -3.41
C PHE A 19 16.87 -28.54 -4.56
N SER A 20 16.08 -29.43 -5.17
CA SER A 20 15.24 -29.10 -6.33
C SER A 20 13.91 -28.44 -5.91
N VAL A 21 13.57 -28.40 -4.62
CA VAL A 21 12.28 -27.86 -4.11
C VAL A 21 12.39 -26.40 -3.66
N VAL A 22 13.55 -25.73 -3.83
CA VAL A 22 13.69 -24.31 -3.50
C VAL A 22 13.13 -23.45 -4.65
N ASP A 23 11.80 -23.43 -4.81
CA ASP A 23 11.11 -22.49 -5.69
C ASP A 23 11.02 -21.12 -5.01
N ALA A 24 12.00 -20.25 -5.27
CA ALA A 24 11.95 -18.85 -4.83
C ALA A 24 10.93 -18.08 -5.68
N ARG A 25 9.63 -18.28 -5.44
CA ARG A 25 8.56 -17.53 -6.10
C ARG A 25 8.69 -16.05 -5.79
N ARG A 26 9.04 -15.25 -6.81
CA ARG A 26 9.06 -13.78 -6.70
C ARG A 26 7.63 -13.25 -6.69
N LEU A 27 7.19 -12.71 -5.57
CA LEU A 27 5.95 -11.91 -5.50
C LEU A 27 6.19 -10.58 -6.22
N ARG A 28 5.37 -10.28 -7.23
CA ARG A 28 5.39 -9.01 -7.96
C ARG A 28 4.01 -8.38 -7.91
N ILE A 29 3.96 -7.09 -7.53
CA ILE A 29 2.74 -6.29 -7.58
C ILE A 29 2.85 -5.34 -8.77
N PRO A 30 2.06 -5.51 -9.83
CA PRO A 30 2.08 -4.60 -10.96
C PRO A 30 1.53 -3.23 -10.55
N LEU A 31 2.20 -2.16 -11.02
CA LEU A 31 1.76 -0.78 -10.81
C LEU A 31 1.10 -0.25 -12.07
N THR A 32 0.00 0.46 -11.90
CA THR A 32 -0.75 1.14 -12.96
C THR A 32 -0.57 2.64 -12.83
N ARG A 33 -0.24 3.31 -13.94
CA ARG A 33 -0.11 4.77 -13.98
C ARG A 33 -1.49 5.43 -14.05
N PHE A 34 -1.65 6.58 -13.42
CA PHE A 34 -2.84 7.43 -13.52
C PHE A 34 -2.46 8.91 -13.56
N PHE A 35 -3.41 9.77 -13.94
CA PHE A 35 -3.19 11.21 -13.90
C PHE A 35 -3.16 11.68 -12.46
N SER A 36 -2.04 12.29 -12.09
CA SER A 36 -1.87 12.91 -10.79
C SER A 36 -2.89 14.04 -10.60
N ALA A 37 -3.22 14.34 -9.35
CA ALA A 37 -4.16 15.42 -9.06
C ALA A 37 -3.66 16.76 -9.62
N ARG A 38 -2.33 17.00 -9.57
CA ARG A 38 -1.72 18.18 -10.20
C ARG A 38 -2.00 18.22 -11.70
N ARG A 39 -1.79 17.10 -12.39
CA ARG A 39 -2.01 17.01 -13.83
C ARG A 39 -3.47 17.26 -14.18
N GLN A 40 -4.41 16.66 -13.44
CA GLN A 40 -5.85 16.90 -13.63
C GLN A 40 -6.23 18.37 -13.42
N LEU A 41 -5.66 19.03 -12.41
CA LEU A 41 -5.94 20.44 -12.13
C LEU A 41 -5.39 21.35 -13.23
N ILE A 42 -4.19 21.09 -13.73
CA ILE A 42 -3.59 21.84 -14.85
C ILE A 42 -4.40 21.65 -16.13
N GLU A 43 -4.80 20.41 -16.45
CA GLU A 43 -5.62 20.10 -17.64
C GLU A 43 -7.00 20.76 -17.56
N ASN A 44 -7.58 20.90 -16.36
CA ASN A 44 -8.85 21.62 -16.13
C ASN A 44 -8.70 23.16 -16.06
N GLY A 45 -7.51 23.72 -16.39
CA GLY A 45 -7.30 25.16 -16.48
C GLY A 45 -6.95 25.85 -15.16
N THR A 46 -6.60 25.11 -14.11
CA THR A 46 -6.15 25.70 -12.84
C THR A 46 -4.74 26.30 -13.02
N PRO A 47 -4.51 27.59 -12.71
CA PRO A 47 -3.18 28.20 -12.79
C PRO A 47 -2.14 27.47 -11.93
N ARG A 48 -0.86 27.48 -12.32
CA ARG A 48 0.23 26.76 -11.61
C ARG A 48 0.65 27.40 -10.28
N GLU A 49 0.43 28.70 -10.13
CA GLU A 49 0.86 29.53 -8.99
C GLU A 49 0.42 29.04 -7.59
N PRO A 50 -0.79 28.50 -7.36
CA PRO A 50 -1.24 28.03 -6.05
C PRO A 50 -0.43 26.83 -5.53
N PHE A 51 0.22 26.07 -6.41
CA PHE A 51 0.93 24.85 -6.03
C PHE A 51 2.42 25.06 -5.74
N LEU A 52 2.94 26.28 -5.92
CA LEU A 52 4.33 26.66 -5.66
C LEU A 52 4.52 27.47 -4.37
N LYS A 53 3.44 27.97 -3.77
CA LYS A 53 3.51 28.89 -2.63
C LYS A 53 2.95 28.26 -1.36
N ARG A 54 3.80 27.53 -0.63
CA ARG A 54 3.65 27.44 0.83
C ARG A 54 4.60 28.51 1.41
N PRO A 55 4.11 29.69 1.84
CA PRO A 55 4.95 30.60 2.60
C PRO A 55 5.28 29.90 3.92
N VAL A 56 6.53 29.44 4.05
CA VAL A 56 7.04 28.95 5.32
C VAL A 56 7.38 30.20 6.13
N ASN A 57 6.47 30.64 6.99
CA ASN A 57 6.80 31.62 8.03
C ASN A 57 7.61 30.88 9.11
N VAL A 58 8.93 30.81 8.90
CA VAL A 58 9.89 30.27 9.88
C VAL A 58 10.03 31.27 11.02
N THR A 59 9.16 31.19 12.02
CA THR A 59 9.30 31.99 13.26
C THR A 59 9.11 31.17 14.54
N SER A 60 9.12 29.84 14.47
CA SER A 60 9.02 28.97 15.66
C SER A 60 10.40 28.40 16.05
N PRO A 61 10.93 28.68 17.24
CA PRO A 61 12.26 28.25 17.68
C PRO A 61 12.30 26.81 18.23
N SER A 62 11.49 25.89 17.67
CA SER A 62 11.40 24.50 18.12
C SER A 62 11.50 23.55 16.92
N PRO A 63 12.21 22.40 17.02
CA PRO A 63 12.19 21.36 16.00
C PRO A 63 10.82 20.66 15.99
N ALA A 64 9.80 21.36 15.48
CA ALA A 64 8.50 20.78 15.20
C ALA A 64 8.57 20.03 13.86
N PRO A 65 8.01 18.81 13.76
CA PRO A 65 7.89 18.11 12.49
C PRO A 65 7.18 19.00 11.46
N VAL A 66 7.85 19.30 10.34
CA VAL A 66 7.27 20.03 9.22
C VAL A 66 6.55 19.03 8.32
N PRO A 67 5.22 19.11 8.16
CA PRO A 67 4.48 18.19 7.30
C PRO A 67 4.87 18.37 5.83
N LEU A 68 5.36 17.31 5.19
CA LEU A 68 5.75 17.28 3.78
C LEU A 68 4.60 16.71 2.96
N THR A 69 3.79 17.59 2.37
CA THR A 69 2.63 17.19 1.56
C THR A 69 2.97 17.25 0.07
N ASN A 70 3.28 16.11 -0.57
CA ASN A 70 3.38 16.00 -2.04
C ASN A 70 2.51 14.86 -2.62
N TYR A 71 1.24 14.82 -2.24
CA TYR A 71 0.29 13.83 -2.79
C TYR A 71 -0.22 14.16 -4.19
N LEU A 72 -0.04 15.41 -4.63
CA LEU A 72 -0.58 15.87 -5.91
C LEU A 72 0.17 15.28 -7.12
N ASP A 73 1.37 14.74 -6.89
CA ASP A 73 2.24 14.14 -7.91
C ASP A 73 2.31 12.61 -7.80
N VAL A 74 1.41 11.99 -7.03
CA VAL A 74 1.26 10.54 -7.06
C VAL A 74 0.74 10.14 -8.43
N GLU A 75 1.48 9.26 -9.11
CA GLU A 75 1.18 8.83 -10.48
C GLU A 75 0.96 7.32 -10.62
N TYR A 76 1.28 6.51 -9.61
CA TYR A 76 1.17 5.06 -9.67
C TYR A 76 0.41 4.48 -8.49
N TYR A 77 -0.44 3.50 -8.76
CA TYR A 77 -1.11 2.68 -7.74
C TYR A 77 -0.97 1.19 -8.07
N GLY A 78 -1.06 0.35 -7.06
CA GLY A 78 -1.34 -1.08 -7.25
C GLY A 78 -2.68 -1.46 -6.62
N VAL A 79 -3.09 -2.72 -6.79
CA VAL A 79 -4.36 -3.23 -6.28
C VAL A 79 -4.09 -4.23 -5.17
N ILE A 80 -4.78 -4.07 -4.04
CA ILE A 80 -4.77 -5.01 -2.92
C ILE A 80 -6.19 -5.49 -2.61
N GLY A 81 -6.30 -6.68 -2.02
CA GLY A 81 -7.56 -7.20 -1.48
C GLY A 81 -7.53 -7.22 0.04
N LEU A 82 -8.60 -6.75 0.68
CA LEU A 82 -8.76 -6.78 2.13
C LEU A 82 -9.96 -7.63 2.54
N GLY A 83 -9.74 -8.50 3.53
CA GLY A 83 -10.77 -9.35 4.11
C GLY A 83 -11.12 -10.60 3.31
N THR A 84 -12.10 -11.36 3.80
CA THR A 84 -12.62 -12.58 3.15
C THR A 84 -14.15 -12.51 3.00
N PRO A 85 -14.71 -12.55 1.78
CA PRO A 85 -14.01 -12.49 0.50
C PRO A 85 -13.26 -11.14 0.31
N PRO A 86 -12.24 -11.08 -0.56
CA PRO A 86 -11.44 -9.87 -0.75
C PRO A 86 -12.25 -8.69 -1.31
N GLN A 87 -12.16 -7.54 -0.64
CA GLN A 87 -12.62 -6.24 -1.14
C GLN A 87 -11.42 -5.50 -1.76
N LEU A 88 -11.53 -5.09 -3.03
CA LEU A 88 -10.38 -4.58 -3.80
C LEU A 88 -10.21 -3.06 -3.70
N PHE A 89 -9.00 -2.62 -3.39
CA PHE A 89 -8.61 -1.21 -3.26
C PHE A 89 -7.43 -0.87 -4.16
N ARG A 90 -7.46 0.35 -4.72
CA ARG A 90 -6.30 0.99 -5.34
C ARG A 90 -5.52 1.70 -4.25
N VAL A 91 -4.23 1.40 -4.11
CA VAL A 91 -3.37 1.96 -3.08
C VAL A 91 -2.05 2.44 -3.66
N VAL A 92 -1.48 3.46 -3.03
CA VAL A 92 -0.13 3.95 -3.30
C VAL A 92 0.84 3.16 -2.43
N PHE A 93 1.93 2.67 -3.02
CA PHE A 93 3.01 2.04 -2.29
C PHE A 93 4.02 3.11 -1.90
N ASP A 94 3.81 3.71 -0.73
CA ASP A 94 4.59 4.81 -0.20
C ASP A 94 5.72 4.30 0.71
N THR A 95 6.98 4.47 0.28
CA THR A 95 8.16 4.11 1.08
C THR A 95 8.48 5.13 2.18
N GLY A 96 7.82 6.28 2.19
CA GLY A 96 7.97 7.34 3.19
C GLY A 96 7.11 7.13 4.45
N SER A 97 6.27 6.10 4.49
CA SER A 97 5.40 5.79 5.64
C SER A 97 5.36 4.30 5.96
N SER A 98 4.74 3.95 7.08
CA SER A 98 4.66 2.55 7.56
C SER A 98 3.23 2.14 7.93
N ASN A 99 2.22 2.91 7.51
CA ASN A 99 0.83 2.64 7.81
C ASN A 99 0.07 2.23 6.54
N LEU A 100 -0.81 1.22 6.68
CA LEU A 100 -1.83 0.92 5.69
C LEU A 100 -3.17 1.49 6.18
N TRP A 101 -3.84 2.28 5.35
CA TRP A 101 -5.18 2.78 5.61
C TRP A 101 -6.00 2.81 4.33
N VAL A 102 -7.31 2.57 4.45
CA VAL A 102 -8.30 2.68 3.38
C VAL A 102 -9.57 3.36 3.92
N PRO A 103 -10.38 4.01 3.08
CA PRO A 103 -11.65 4.59 3.52
C PRO A 103 -12.58 3.53 4.13
N SER A 104 -13.24 3.84 5.25
CA SER A 104 -14.21 2.96 5.90
C SER A 104 -15.62 3.16 5.34
N SER A 105 -16.45 2.10 5.33
CA SER A 105 -17.90 2.20 5.07
C SER A 105 -18.62 3.11 6.07
N LYS A 106 -18.02 3.32 7.25
CA LYS A 106 -18.49 4.25 8.29
C LYS A 106 -18.12 5.72 8.03
N CYS A 107 -17.35 6.01 6.97
CA CYS A 107 -17.01 7.39 6.64
C CYS A 107 -18.27 8.15 6.16
N PRO A 108 -18.55 9.36 6.69
CA PRO A 108 -19.71 10.14 6.31
C PRO A 108 -19.75 10.44 4.81
N ALA A 109 -20.93 10.33 4.19
CA ALA A 109 -21.13 10.65 2.78
C ALA A 109 -20.91 12.15 2.46
N SER A 110 -21.01 13.02 3.47
CA SER A 110 -20.70 14.44 3.37
C SER A 110 -19.22 14.72 3.10
N VAL A 111 -18.32 13.75 3.34
CA VAL A 111 -16.91 13.86 3.00
C VAL A 111 -16.72 13.42 1.53
N SER A 112 -16.44 14.37 0.63
CA SER A 112 -16.35 14.10 -0.82
C SER A 112 -15.39 12.96 -1.18
N ALA A 113 -14.26 12.84 -0.48
CA ALA A 113 -13.32 11.73 -0.68
C ALA A 113 -13.96 10.36 -0.41
N CYS A 114 -14.85 10.26 0.58
CA CYS A 114 -15.55 9.02 0.92
C CYS A 114 -16.75 8.71 0.02
N ALA A 115 -17.21 9.70 -0.76
CA ALA A 115 -18.22 9.49 -1.80
C ALA A 115 -17.60 8.90 -3.08
N ILE A 116 -16.39 9.34 -3.44
CA ILE A 116 -15.75 8.97 -4.73
C ILE A 116 -14.81 7.76 -4.64
N HIS A 117 -14.40 7.33 -3.44
CA HIS A 117 -13.51 6.18 -3.26
C HIS A 117 -14.26 4.94 -2.78
N ARG A 118 -13.71 3.76 -3.12
CA ARG A 118 -14.15 2.50 -2.53
C ARG A 118 -13.94 2.51 -1.02
N LYS A 119 -14.86 1.88 -0.31
CA LYS A 119 -14.89 1.82 1.15
C LYS A 119 -14.80 0.38 1.62
N TYR A 120 -14.01 0.14 2.65
CA TYR A 120 -13.94 -1.14 3.33
C TYR A 120 -15.15 -1.32 4.24
N ASP A 121 -15.92 -2.38 3.97
CA ASP A 121 -17.08 -2.77 4.73
C ASP A 121 -16.74 -3.99 5.60
N SER A 122 -16.50 -3.75 6.89
CA SER A 122 -16.15 -4.81 7.82
C SER A 122 -17.25 -5.86 7.99
N SER A 123 -18.52 -5.49 7.74
CA SER A 123 -19.65 -6.43 7.84
C SER A 123 -19.64 -7.51 6.76
N LYS A 124 -18.93 -7.26 5.64
CA LYS A 124 -18.81 -8.17 4.50
C LYS A 124 -17.56 -9.03 4.55
N SER A 125 -16.89 -9.09 5.70
CA SER A 125 -15.61 -9.79 5.85
C SER A 125 -15.64 -10.77 7.02
N SER A 126 -15.53 -12.07 6.73
CA SER A 126 -15.49 -13.12 7.76
C SER A 126 -14.18 -13.15 8.56
N THR A 127 -13.13 -12.49 8.06
CA THR A 127 -11.81 -12.41 8.69
C THR A 127 -11.57 -11.08 9.40
N TYR A 128 -12.55 -10.16 9.41
CA TYR A 128 -12.44 -8.90 10.14
C TYR A 128 -12.35 -9.14 11.64
N ARG A 129 -11.43 -8.42 12.29
CA ARG A 129 -11.37 -8.30 13.75
C ARG A 129 -11.22 -6.83 14.12
N ALA A 130 -12.06 -6.37 15.04
CA ALA A 130 -12.02 -4.99 15.51
C ALA A 130 -10.81 -4.78 16.44
N ASP A 131 -10.03 -3.73 16.17
CA ASP A 131 -8.97 -3.23 17.06
C ASP A 131 -9.53 -2.15 18.02
N GLY A 132 -10.39 -1.26 17.51
CA GLY A 132 -11.11 -0.26 18.30
C GLY A 132 -10.29 0.96 18.75
N ARG A 133 -8.96 0.92 18.65
CA ARG A 133 -8.08 2.06 18.94
C ARG A 133 -8.28 3.20 17.94
N SER A 134 -8.23 4.44 18.43
CA SER A 134 -8.21 5.64 17.57
C SER A 134 -6.88 5.74 16.82
N PHE A 135 -6.93 6.16 15.57
CA PHE A 135 -5.76 6.31 14.72
C PHE A 135 -5.82 7.62 13.94
N SER A 136 -4.69 8.31 13.80
CA SER A 136 -4.55 9.52 12.99
C SER A 136 -3.22 9.52 12.26
N VAL A 137 -3.25 9.78 10.96
CA VAL A 137 -2.04 10.00 10.15
C VAL A 137 -1.82 11.50 10.02
N ARG A 138 -0.59 11.95 10.24
CA ARG A 138 -0.14 13.30 9.88
C ARG A 138 0.89 13.16 8.78
N VAL A 139 0.66 13.84 7.67
CA VAL A 139 1.48 13.81 6.47
C VAL A 139 1.80 15.23 6.02
#